data_AF-A0A928VJJ2-F1
#
_entry.id   AF-A0A928VJJ2-F1
#
_cell.length_a   1.000
_cell.length_b   1.000
_cell.length_c   1.000
_cell.angle_alpha   90.00
_cell.angle_beta   90.00
_cell.angle_gamma   90.00
#
_symmetry.space_group_name_H-M   'P 1'
#
loop_
_entity.id
_entity.type
_entity.pdbx_description
1 polymer ?
#
loop_
_entity_poly.entity_id
_entity_poly.type
_entity_poly.pdbx_seq_one_letter_code
_entity_poly.pdbx_strand_id
1 'polypeptide(L)' 'MNAIENLVRRYEAGERNFRHINLEGANLSNLDLKGADFGSANLRDIVKKVKSSV' A
#
# COMPACT_ATOMS: atom_id res chain seq x y z
N MET A 1 -6.09 14.86 2.98
CA MET A 1 -6.22 13.40 2.80
C MET A 1 -5.15 12.94 1.83
N ASN A 2 -4.20 12.13 2.29
CA ASN A 2 -3.10 11.64 1.45
C ASN A 2 -3.43 10.24 0.89
N ALA A 3 -2.66 9.78 -0.11
CA ALA A 3 -2.92 8.49 -0.78
C ALA A 3 -2.88 7.29 0.20
N ILE A 4 -1.98 7.33 1.19
CA ILE A 4 -1.85 6.29 2.21
C ILE A 4 -3.05 6.27 3.17
N GLU A 5 -3.52 7.43 3.61
CA GLU A 5 -4.67 7.56 4.51
C GLU A 5 -5.94 7.05 3.84
N ASN A 6 -6.11 7.34 2.54
CA ASN A 6 -7.23 6.82 1.77
C ASN A 6 -7.13 5.29 1.61
N LEU A 7 -5.93 4.78 1.31
CA LEU A 7 -5.66 3.35 1.22
C LEU A 7 -6.01 2.62 2.54
N VAL A 8 -5.53 3.13 3.67
CA VAL A 8 -5.74 2.54 5.00
C VAL A 8 -7.22 2.52 5.35
N ARG A 9 -7.93 3.65 5.22
CA ARG A 9 -9.36 3.70 5.53
C ARG A 9 -10.19 2.73 4.69
N ARG A 10 -9.89 2.62 3.39
CA ARG A 10 -10.56 1.67 2.50
C ARG A 10 -10.27 0.24 2.92
N TYR A 11 -9.02 -0.07 3.24
CA TYR A 11 -8.62 -1.39 3.70
C TYR A 11 -9.31 -1.78 5.02
N GLU A 12 -9.40 -0.85 5.97
CA GLU A 12 -10.15 -1.00 7.23
C GLU A 12 -11.65 -1.21 6.99
N ALA A 13 -12.22 -0.60 5.95
CA ALA A 13 -13.59 -0.81 5.51
C ALA A 13 -13.83 -2.16 4.80
N GLY A 14 -12.80 -3.00 4.65
CA GLY A 14 -12.90 -4.31 4.00
C GLY A 14 -12.60 -4.31 2.50
N GLU A 15 -12.26 -3.15 1.91
CA GLU A 15 -11.80 -3.10 0.52
C GLU A 15 -10.50 -3.89 0.38
N ARG A 16 -10.43 -4.70 -0.68
CA ARG A 16 -9.22 -5.43 -1.05
C ARG A 16 -8.80 -5.14 -2.48
N ASN A 17 -9.65 -4.51 -3.29
CA ASN A 17 -9.33 -4.13 -4.65
C ASN A 17 -8.68 -2.73 -4.71
N PHE A 18 -7.36 -2.74 -4.88
CA PHE A 18 -6.53 -1.55 -5.06
C PHE A 18 -5.81 -1.59 -6.41
N ARG A 19 -6.48 -2.13 -7.43
CA ARG A 19 -5.92 -2.17 -8.78
C ARG A 19 -5.80 -0.78 -9.37
N HIS A 20 -4.77 -0.57 -10.18
CA HIS A 20 -4.50 0.69 -10.91
C HIS A 20 -4.25 1.94 -10.03
N ILE A 21 -4.11 1.81 -8.71
CA ILE A 21 -3.85 2.97 -7.85
C ILE A 21 -2.42 3.49 -8.05
N ASN A 22 -2.23 4.80 -7.88
CA ASN A 22 -0.91 5.40 -7.85
C ASN A 22 -0.40 5.49 -6.41
N LEU A 23 0.65 4.73 -6.10
CA LEU A 23 1.38 4.75 -4.82
C LEU A 23 2.85 5.13 -5.03
N GLU A 24 3.17 5.86 -6.10
CA GLU A 24 4.53 6.30 -6.36
C GLU A 24 5.10 7.10 -5.19
N GLY A 25 6.29 6.71 -4.72
CA GLY A 25 6.94 7.33 -3.57
C GLY A 25 6.24 7.08 -2.23
N ALA A 26 5.19 6.26 -2.18
CA ALA A 26 4.40 6.08 -0.97
C ALA A 26 5.12 5.19 0.05
N ASN A 27 4.99 5.54 1.34
CA ASN A 27 5.58 4.75 2.41
C ASN A 27 4.60 3.68 2.90
N LEU A 28 4.89 2.41 2.55
CA LEU A 28 4.10 1.24 2.94
C LEU A 28 4.77 0.43 4.07
N SER A 29 5.85 0.95 4.68
CA SER A 29 6.77 0.19 5.54
C SER A 29 6.16 -0.46 6.80
N ASN A 30 4.98 -0.03 7.24
CA ASN A 30 4.32 -0.54 8.44
C ASN A 30 2.85 -0.94 8.20
N LEU A 31 2.43 -1.08 6.94
CA LEU A 31 1.04 -1.42 6.61
C LEU A 31 0.91 -2.93 6.38
N ASP A 32 0.06 -3.59 7.18
CA ASP A 32 -0.36 -4.96 6.92
C ASP A 32 -1.52 -4.97 5.92
N LEU A 33 -1.18 -5.06 4.64
CA LEU A 33 -2.11 -5.07 3.51
C LEU A 33 -2.29 -6.50 2.96
N LYS A 34 -2.23 -7.52 3.83
CA LYS A 34 -2.37 -8.92 3.41
C LYS A 34 -3.71 -9.16 2.69
N GLY A 35 -3.63 -9.75 1.51
CA GLY A 35 -4.82 -10.06 0.69
C GLY A 35 -5.37 -8.87 -0.09
N ALA A 36 -4.72 -7.70 -0.04
CA ALA A 36 -5.02 -6.61 -0.95
C ALA A 36 -4.47 -6.92 -2.37
N ASP A 37 -5.29 -6.67 -3.39
CA ASP A 37 -4.93 -6.75 -4.80
C ASP A 37 -4.42 -5.40 -5.29
N PHE A 38 -3.11 -5.31 -5.53
CA PHE A 38 -2.42 -4.14 -6.13
C PHE A 38 -2.13 -4.34 -7.62
N GLY A 39 -2.92 -5.17 -8.31
CA GLY A 39 -2.76 -5.44 -9.74
C GLY A 39 -2.71 -4.15 -10.56
N SER A 40 -1.65 -3.99 -11.37
CA SER A 40 -1.42 -2.79 -12.19
C SER A 40 -1.29 -1.48 -11.40
N ALA A 41 -1.09 -1.50 -10.07
CA ALA A 41 -0.79 -0.31 -9.28
C ALA A 41 0.60 0.24 -9.62
N ASN A 42 0.76 1.57 -9.61
CA ASN A 42 2.07 2.20 -9.69
C ASN A 42 2.73 2.13 -8.30
N LEU A 43 3.67 1.19 -8.16
CA LEU A 43 4.44 0.95 -6.93
C LEU A 43 5.89 1.45 -7.05
N ARG A 44 6.16 2.39 -7.96
CA ARG A 44 7.49 2.95 -8.15
C ARG A 44 7.93 3.71 -6.90
N ASP A 45 9.22 3.58 -6.53
CA ASP A 45 9.83 4.30 -5.41
C ASP A 45 9.13 4.12 -4.04
N ILE A 46 8.36 3.05 -3.86
CA ILE A 46 7.73 2.77 -2.56
C ILE A 46 8.78 2.44 -1.51
N VAL A 47 8.55 2.92 -0.27
CA VAL A 47 9.38 2.55 0.86
C VAL A 47 8.89 1.21 1.40
N LYS A 48 9.60 0.13 1.08
CA LYS A 48 9.47 -1.19 1.69
C LYS A 48 10.53 -1.33 2.78
N LYS A 49 10.13 -1.42 4.04
CA LYS A 49 11.06 -1.84 5.09
C LYS A 49 11.23 -3.35 4.97
N VAL A 50 12.30 -3.75 4.28
CA VAL A 50 12.80 -5.12 4.40
C VAL A 50 13.25 -5.24 5.86
N LYS A 51 12.70 -6.20 6.61
CA LYS A 51 13.28 -6.54 7.91
C LYS A 51 14.67 -7.09 7.59
N SER A 52 15.71 -6.25 7.67
CA SER A 52 17.08 -6.74 7.83
C SER A 52 17.08 -7.47 9.16
N SER A 53 17.01 -8.80 9.08
CA SER A 53 17.43 -9.68 10.15
C SER A 53 18.93 -9.46 10.34
N VAL A 54 19.27 -8.67 11.36
CA VAL A 54 20.49 -8.84 12.13
C VAL A 54 20.11 -9.42 13.47
#